data_AF-A0A7V5XDI5-F1
#
_entry.id   AF-A0A7V5XDI5-F1
#
_cell.length_a   1.000
_cell.length_b   1.000
_cell.length_c   1.000
_cell.angle_alpha   90.00
_cell.angle_beta   90.00
_cell.angle_gamma   90.00
#
_symmetry.space_group_name_H-M   'P 1'
#
loop_
_entity.id
_entity.type
_entity.pdbx_description
1 polymer ?
#
loop_
_entity_poly.entity_id
_entity_poly.type
_entity_poly.pdbx_seq_one_letter_code
_entity_poly.pdbx_strand_id
1 'polypeptide(L)'
;MDGGIDGITLSAGLHTSSLKLIQDNPRFRDVNIGIIVSSVRALKIFLRSGKRLNRLPDYVVVEGPLAGGHLGFGEDWAQYDLKNIVAEVIQFLRDEELDIPVIPAGGIFTGTDAAEYLQMGAGAVQLATRFTVTEECGLSDKAKQAYFAATEDQVEVSPVSATGYLIRLLKNSPAIGSNIKPQCEPLGYNLDKNGNCPYIDAWERTGVDASGKKLPVMDKICICYHFSKHNVWTCGAYVYRLKDTTHRLPDGRYQLLTAEHVFKDYQFSTDHQIMLPARMATPKAPAA
;
A
#
# COMPACT_ATOMS: atom_id res chain seq x y z
N MET A 1 -7.16 -8.37 19.57
CA MET A 1 -8.10 -7.58 20.40
C MET A 1 -7.68 -7.62 21.87
N ASP A 2 -7.37 -8.79 22.42
CA ASP A 2 -6.91 -8.94 23.81
C ASP A 2 -5.62 -8.16 24.11
N GLY A 3 -4.75 -7.99 23.11
CA GLY A 3 -3.53 -7.17 23.22
C GLY A 3 -3.73 -5.66 23.31
N GLY A 4 -4.93 -5.16 23.61
CA GLY A 4 -5.14 -3.73 23.90
C GLY A 4 -5.26 -2.80 22.69
N ILE A 5 -5.31 -3.30 21.45
CA ILE A 5 -5.42 -2.46 20.24
C ILE A 5 -6.68 -1.57 20.23
N ASP A 6 -6.60 -0.41 19.58
CA ASP A 6 -7.73 0.52 19.41
C ASP A 6 -8.61 0.20 18.20
N GLY A 7 -8.04 -0.44 17.18
CA GLY A 7 -8.75 -0.70 15.93
C GLY A 7 -8.15 -1.84 15.10
N ILE A 8 -8.97 -2.34 14.17
CA ILE A 8 -8.62 -3.31 13.16
C ILE A 8 -9.13 -2.79 11.82
N THR A 9 -8.25 -2.55 10.86
CA THR A 9 -8.64 -2.31 9.47
C THR A 9 -8.57 -3.63 8.71
N LEU A 10 -9.68 -4.02 8.09
CA LEU A 10 -9.75 -5.23 7.30
C LEU A 10 -9.58 -4.90 5.81
N SER A 11 -8.50 -5.39 5.22
CA SER A 11 -8.08 -5.11 3.84
C SER A 11 -8.01 -6.38 2.98
N ALA A 12 -7.66 -6.21 1.70
CA ALA A 12 -7.35 -7.30 0.76
C ALA A 12 -8.44 -8.39 0.64
N GLY A 13 -9.50 -8.08 -0.12
CA GLY A 13 -10.55 -9.03 -0.49
C GLY A 13 -11.85 -8.90 0.31
N LEU A 14 -12.87 -9.66 -0.07
CA LEU A 14 -14.20 -9.64 0.53
C LEU A 14 -14.32 -10.65 1.68
N HIS A 15 -13.89 -10.24 2.87
CA HIS A 15 -13.80 -11.09 4.05
C HIS A 15 -15.10 -11.05 4.89
N THR A 16 -16.20 -11.52 4.29
CA THR A 16 -17.55 -11.42 4.87
C THR A 16 -17.76 -12.18 6.18
N SER A 17 -16.88 -13.10 6.55
CA SER A 17 -16.94 -13.88 7.78
C SER A 17 -16.10 -13.32 8.94
N SER A 18 -15.18 -12.37 8.69
CA SER A 18 -14.21 -11.94 9.71
C SER A 18 -14.86 -11.41 10.97
N LEU A 19 -15.90 -10.58 10.85
CA LEU A 19 -16.63 -10.05 12.01
C LEU A 19 -17.31 -11.16 12.83
N LYS A 20 -17.80 -12.21 12.16
CA LYS A 20 -18.40 -13.37 12.84
C LYS A 20 -17.34 -14.14 13.64
N LEU A 21 -16.12 -14.26 13.13
CA LEU A 21 -15.04 -14.98 13.81
C LEU A 21 -14.60 -14.30 15.12
N ILE A 22 -14.77 -12.98 15.21
CA ILE A 22 -14.35 -12.19 16.38
C ILE A 22 -15.54 -11.74 17.25
N GLN A 23 -16.77 -12.17 16.95
CA GLN A 23 -18.00 -11.65 17.57
C GLN A 23 -18.07 -11.93 19.09
N ASP A 24 -17.45 -13.01 19.55
CA ASP A 24 -17.47 -13.45 20.95
C ASP A 24 -16.33 -12.82 21.78
N ASN A 25 -15.46 -12.01 21.17
CA ASN A 25 -14.41 -11.31 21.90
C ASN A 25 -15.03 -10.21 22.78
N PRO A 26 -14.65 -10.07 24.07
CA PRO A 26 -15.23 -9.06 24.96
C PRO A 26 -15.12 -7.63 24.45
N ARG A 27 -14.08 -7.31 23.66
CA ARG A 27 -13.85 -5.97 23.10
C ARG A 27 -14.46 -5.78 21.71
N PHE A 28 -15.33 -6.68 21.23
CA PHE A 28 -15.88 -6.65 19.87
C PHE A 28 -16.63 -5.35 19.53
N ARG A 29 -17.21 -4.72 20.55
CA ARG A 29 -17.90 -3.42 20.43
C ARG A 29 -17.02 -2.22 20.72
N ASP A 30 -15.87 -2.42 21.38
CA ASP A 30 -14.99 -1.35 21.82
C ASP A 30 -13.92 -1.02 20.79
N VAL A 31 -13.45 -2.04 20.05
CA VAL A 31 -12.40 -1.89 19.04
C VAL A 31 -13.00 -1.34 17.75
N ASN A 32 -12.40 -0.29 17.19
CA ASN A 32 -12.79 0.30 15.92
C ASN A 32 -12.56 -0.66 14.75
N ILE A 33 -13.55 -0.84 13.89
CA ILE A 33 -13.51 -1.71 12.72
C ILE A 33 -13.50 -0.86 11.46
N GLY A 34 -12.39 -0.89 10.74
CA GLY A 34 -12.27 -0.33 9.40
C GLY A 34 -12.44 -1.39 8.32
N ILE A 35 -12.97 -1.00 7.17
CA ILE A 35 -12.95 -1.82 5.95
C ILE A 35 -12.32 -1.04 4.80
N ILE A 36 -11.57 -1.71 3.93
CA ILE A 36 -11.06 -1.13 2.69
C ILE A 36 -11.94 -1.59 1.51
N VAL A 37 -12.40 -0.65 0.71
CA VAL A 37 -13.24 -0.89 -0.49
C VAL A 37 -12.74 -0.07 -1.67
N SER A 38 -13.01 -0.57 -2.88
CA SER A 38 -12.75 0.14 -4.14
C SER A 38 -14.04 0.55 -4.87
N SER A 39 -15.22 0.30 -4.28
CA SER A 39 -16.52 0.64 -4.87
C SER A 39 -17.67 0.57 -3.86
N VAL A 40 -18.78 1.25 -4.18
CA VAL A 40 -20.06 1.11 -3.47
C VAL A 40 -20.56 -0.35 -3.48
N ARG A 41 -20.32 -1.09 -4.56
CA ARG A 41 -20.69 -2.51 -4.66
C ARG A 41 -20.01 -3.34 -3.57
N ALA A 42 -18.70 -3.14 -3.36
CA ALA A 42 -17.97 -3.83 -2.31
C ALA A 42 -18.45 -3.39 -0.90
N LEU A 43 -18.67 -2.09 -0.69
CA LEU A 43 -19.20 -1.56 0.56
C LEU A 43 -20.54 -2.18 0.96
N LYS A 44 -21.50 -2.30 0.02
CA LYS A 44 -22.81 -2.93 0.25
C LYS A 44 -22.69 -4.36 0.79
N ILE A 45 -21.67 -5.11 0.38
CA ILE A 45 -21.44 -6.48 0.85
C ILE A 45 -21.01 -6.47 2.32
N PHE A 46 -20.10 -5.58 2.70
CA PHE A 46 -19.66 -5.44 4.10
C PHE A 46 -20.79 -4.95 5.01
N LEU A 47 -21.54 -3.92 4.58
CA LEU A 47 -22.69 -3.42 5.35
C LEU A 47 -23.73 -4.51 5.57
N ARG A 48 -24.01 -5.35 4.56
CA ARG A 48 -24.92 -6.49 4.71
C ARG A 48 -24.41 -7.50 5.73
N SER A 49 -23.11 -7.80 5.73
CA SER A 49 -22.51 -8.70 6.74
C SER A 49 -22.59 -8.09 8.14
N GLY A 50 -22.21 -6.82 8.28
CA GLY A 50 -22.26 -6.09 9.55
C GLY A 50 -23.68 -5.98 10.13
N LYS A 51 -24.68 -5.68 9.29
CA LYS A 51 -26.10 -5.64 9.70
C LYS A 51 -26.57 -6.96 10.33
N ARG A 52 -26.11 -8.12 9.83
CA ARG A 52 -26.46 -9.45 10.41
C ARG A 52 -25.92 -9.66 11.83
N LEU A 53 -24.84 -8.96 12.19
CA LEU A 53 -24.20 -9.03 13.50
C LEU A 53 -24.51 -7.81 14.37
N ASN A 54 -25.38 -6.91 13.89
CA ASN A 54 -25.61 -5.60 14.48
C ASN A 54 -24.28 -4.86 14.76
N ARG A 55 -23.32 -4.94 13.84
CA ARG A 55 -21.98 -4.32 13.93
C ARG A 55 -21.55 -3.80 12.56
N LEU A 56 -21.86 -2.55 12.28
CA LEU A 56 -21.35 -1.85 11.09
C LEU A 56 -19.87 -1.44 11.29
N PRO A 57 -19.11 -1.21 10.21
CA PRO A 57 -17.78 -0.64 10.30
C PRO A 57 -17.84 0.78 10.87
N ASP A 58 -16.82 1.15 11.65
CA ASP A 58 -16.67 2.49 12.24
C ASP A 58 -16.02 3.47 11.27
N TYR A 59 -15.35 3.00 10.22
CA TYR A 59 -14.88 3.82 9.10
C TYR A 59 -14.68 2.97 7.83
N VAL A 60 -14.67 3.65 6.69
CA VAL A 60 -14.44 3.04 5.37
C VAL A 60 -13.25 3.71 4.71
N VAL A 61 -12.22 2.94 4.39
CA VAL A 61 -11.13 3.38 3.52
C VAL A 61 -11.53 3.13 2.08
N VAL A 62 -11.57 4.19 1.27
CA VAL A 62 -11.82 4.09 -0.17
C VAL A 62 -10.48 4.13 -0.89
N GLU A 63 -10.06 2.98 -1.40
CA GLU A 63 -8.79 2.84 -2.10
C GLU A 63 -8.97 2.99 -3.62
N GLY A 64 -8.26 3.96 -4.19
CA GLY A 64 -8.32 4.30 -5.60
C GLY A 64 -7.25 3.61 -6.45
N PRO A 65 -7.33 3.75 -7.78
CA PRO A 65 -6.47 3.02 -8.72
C PRO A 65 -4.99 3.42 -8.67
N LEU A 66 -4.69 4.61 -8.15
CA LEU A 66 -3.33 5.12 -8.00
C LEU A 66 -2.65 4.69 -6.69
N ALA A 67 -3.32 3.86 -5.88
CA ALA A 67 -2.73 3.23 -4.69
C ALA A 67 -1.52 2.35 -5.05
N GLY A 68 -0.70 2.08 -4.03
CA GLY A 68 0.47 1.21 -4.14
C GLY A 68 0.20 -0.18 -3.60
N GLY A 69 1.05 -1.14 -3.97
CA GLY A 69 0.84 -2.53 -3.56
C GLY A 69 -0.32 -3.15 -4.33
N HIS A 70 -1.05 -4.06 -3.70
CA HIS A 70 -2.16 -4.75 -4.35
C HIS A 70 -3.32 -3.82 -4.65
N LEU A 71 -3.89 -3.94 -5.85
CA LEU A 71 -5.02 -3.13 -6.27
C LEU A 71 -6.33 -3.91 -6.14
N GLY A 72 -7.36 -3.24 -5.61
CA GLY A 72 -8.74 -3.72 -5.60
C GLY A 72 -9.46 -3.62 -6.95
N PHE A 73 -8.74 -3.68 -8.07
CA PHE A 73 -9.21 -3.46 -9.44
C PHE A 73 -8.69 -4.54 -10.39
N GLY A 74 -9.40 -4.74 -11.51
CA GLY A 74 -8.93 -5.57 -12.63
C GLY A 74 -8.02 -4.79 -13.58
N GLU A 75 -7.79 -5.34 -14.78
CA GLU A 75 -6.99 -4.70 -15.84
C GLU A 75 -7.58 -3.35 -16.30
N ASP A 76 -8.87 -3.11 -16.02
CA ASP A 76 -9.59 -1.86 -16.26
C ASP A 76 -9.32 -0.78 -15.20
N TRP A 77 -8.40 -1.01 -14.25
CA TRP A 77 -8.09 -0.08 -13.14
C TRP A 77 -7.91 1.38 -13.59
N ALA A 78 -7.33 1.61 -14.77
CA ALA A 78 -7.05 2.93 -15.30
C ALA A 78 -8.31 3.74 -15.69
N GLN A 79 -9.48 3.09 -15.76
CA GLN A 79 -10.75 3.74 -16.07
C GLN A 79 -11.42 4.36 -14.84
N TYR A 80 -10.94 4.03 -13.65
CA TYR A 80 -11.50 4.51 -12.40
C TYR A 80 -10.76 5.76 -11.92
N ASP A 81 -11.40 6.52 -11.03
CA ASP A 81 -10.83 7.70 -10.40
C ASP A 81 -11.23 7.73 -8.91
N LEU A 82 -10.27 8.06 -8.04
CA LEU A 82 -10.50 8.06 -6.59
C LEU A 82 -11.56 9.08 -6.20
N LYS A 83 -11.54 10.28 -6.79
CA LYS A 83 -12.46 11.38 -6.45
C LYS A 83 -13.90 10.97 -6.73
N ASN A 84 -14.12 10.33 -7.88
CA ASN A 84 -15.43 9.80 -8.25
C ASN A 84 -15.91 8.70 -7.29
N ILE A 85 -15.06 7.69 -7.00
CA ILE A 85 -15.45 6.59 -6.10
C ILE A 85 -15.77 7.13 -4.68
N VAL A 86 -14.98 8.08 -4.19
CA VAL A 86 -15.20 8.71 -2.87
C VAL A 86 -16.53 9.45 -2.85
N ALA A 87 -16.82 10.25 -3.89
CA ALA A 87 -18.10 10.97 -3.99
C ALA A 87 -19.29 10.01 -4.02
N GLU A 88 -19.20 8.92 -4.79
CA GLU A 88 -20.24 7.88 -4.84
C GLU A 88 -20.44 7.20 -3.48
N VAL A 89 -19.36 6.88 -2.77
CA VAL A 89 -19.42 6.24 -1.45
C VAL A 89 -20.02 7.17 -0.40
N ILE A 90 -19.60 8.45 -0.35
CA ILE A 90 -20.17 9.45 0.56
C ILE A 90 -21.66 9.64 0.28
N GLN A 91 -22.04 9.78 -1.00
CA GLN A 91 -23.45 9.93 -1.37
C GLN A 91 -24.27 8.70 -0.97
N PHE A 92 -23.76 7.50 -1.24
CA PHE A 92 -24.43 6.25 -0.86
C PHE A 92 -24.63 6.11 0.65
N LEU A 93 -23.61 6.45 1.47
CA LEU A 93 -23.73 6.40 2.93
C LEU A 93 -24.74 7.43 3.45
N ARG A 94 -24.79 8.62 2.84
CA ARG A 94 -25.79 9.64 3.14
C ARG A 94 -27.21 9.17 2.82
N ASP A 95 -27.41 8.56 1.65
CA ASP A 95 -28.73 8.05 1.21
C ASP A 95 -29.23 6.90 2.10
N GLU A 96 -28.31 6.11 2.67
CA GLU A 96 -28.63 5.05 3.63
C GLU A 96 -28.72 5.56 5.08
N GLU A 97 -28.60 6.87 5.31
CA GLU A 97 -28.61 7.51 6.64
C GLU A 97 -27.54 6.91 7.58
N LEU A 98 -26.37 6.57 7.04
CA LEU A 98 -25.25 5.99 7.78
C LEU A 98 -24.16 7.02 8.01
N ASP A 99 -23.92 7.37 9.27
CA ASP A 99 -22.84 8.26 9.69
C ASP A 99 -21.51 7.48 9.86
N ILE A 100 -20.94 7.03 8.74
CA ILE A 100 -19.67 6.28 8.71
C ILE A 100 -18.61 7.14 8.00
N PRO A 101 -17.54 7.56 8.68
CA PRO A 101 -16.44 8.31 8.09
C PRO A 101 -15.80 7.60 6.89
N VAL A 102 -15.59 8.36 5.81
CA VAL A 102 -14.90 7.92 4.60
C VAL A 102 -13.47 8.45 4.60
N ILE A 103 -12.51 7.57 4.30
CA ILE A 103 -11.06 7.85 4.28
C ILE A 103 -10.50 7.51 2.89
N PRO A 104 -10.31 8.49 2.00
CA PRO A 104 -9.71 8.27 0.69
C PRO A 104 -8.24 7.84 0.79
N ALA A 105 -7.82 6.93 -0.09
CA ALA A 105 -6.47 6.39 -0.14
C ALA A 105 -6.01 6.15 -1.59
N GLY A 106 -4.74 6.48 -1.87
CA GLY A 106 -4.10 6.23 -3.16
C GLY A 106 -4.01 7.47 -4.05
N GLY A 107 -2.82 7.77 -4.56
CA GLY A 107 -2.59 8.97 -5.39
C GLY A 107 -2.58 10.32 -4.65
N ILE A 108 -2.93 10.38 -3.36
CA ILE A 108 -2.82 11.61 -2.55
C ILE A 108 -1.34 11.88 -2.27
N PHE A 109 -0.79 12.97 -2.80
CA PHE A 109 0.65 13.24 -2.77
C PHE A 109 1.02 14.56 -2.07
N THR A 110 0.19 15.58 -2.17
CA THR A 110 0.40 16.91 -1.60
C THR A 110 -0.59 17.23 -0.48
N GLY A 111 -0.29 18.24 0.33
CA GLY A 111 -1.22 18.77 1.33
C GLY A 111 -2.52 19.31 0.71
N THR A 112 -2.42 19.90 -0.49
CA THR A 112 -3.60 20.36 -1.25
C THR A 112 -4.49 19.20 -1.66
N ASP A 113 -3.93 18.10 -2.17
CA ASP A 113 -4.73 16.90 -2.51
C ASP A 113 -5.49 16.39 -1.27
N ALA A 114 -4.82 16.34 -0.12
CA ALA A 114 -5.43 15.91 1.13
C ALA A 114 -6.56 16.85 1.56
N ALA A 115 -6.33 18.17 1.51
CA ALA A 115 -7.32 19.18 1.86
C ALA A 115 -8.56 19.13 0.95
N GLU A 116 -8.39 18.88 -0.35
CA GLU A 116 -9.51 18.72 -1.28
C GLU A 116 -10.45 17.57 -0.86
N TYR A 117 -9.89 16.42 -0.49
CA TYR A 117 -10.70 15.29 -0.01
C TYR A 117 -11.44 15.61 1.29
N LEU A 118 -10.79 16.31 2.22
CA LEU A 118 -11.43 16.75 3.47
C LEU A 118 -12.59 17.73 3.17
N GLN A 119 -12.39 18.66 2.22
CA GLN A 119 -13.44 19.59 1.78
C GLN A 119 -14.61 18.89 1.08
N MET A 120 -14.38 17.75 0.44
CA MET A 120 -15.43 16.89 -0.13
C MET A 120 -16.26 16.15 0.94
N GLY A 121 -15.88 16.24 2.21
CA GLY A 121 -16.57 15.57 3.32
C GLY A 121 -15.93 14.24 3.74
N ALA A 122 -14.70 13.95 3.31
CA ALA A 122 -13.93 12.85 3.90
C ALA A 122 -13.59 13.16 5.37
N GLY A 123 -13.59 12.13 6.22
CA GLY A 123 -13.24 12.28 7.64
C GLY A 123 -11.73 12.33 7.90
N ALA A 124 -10.95 11.73 7.00
CA ALA A 124 -9.48 11.71 7.03
C ALA A 124 -8.96 11.34 5.63
N VAL A 125 -7.64 11.26 5.47
CA VAL A 125 -6.98 10.66 4.30
C VAL A 125 -5.94 9.63 4.74
N GLN A 126 -5.73 8.59 3.94
CA GLN A 126 -4.69 7.59 4.18
C GLN A 126 -3.51 7.78 3.23
N LEU A 127 -2.31 7.89 3.79
CA LEU A 127 -1.08 8.26 3.08
C LEU A 127 -0.01 7.17 3.29
N ALA A 128 0.75 6.84 2.25
CA ALA A 128 1.73 5.75 2.31
C ALA A 128 3.05 6.05 1.59
N THR A 129 3.04 6.20 0.26
CA THR A 129 4.27 6.20 -0.56
C THR A 129 5.28 7.28 -0.18
N ARG A 130 4.86 8.45 0.32
CA ARG A 130 5.81 9.48 0.81
C ARG A 130 6.52 9.10 2.11
N PHE A 131 5.89 8.26 2.93
CA PHE A 131 6.47 7.79 4.19
C PHE A 131 7.46 6.64 4.00
N THR A 132 7.53 6.01 2.82
CA THR A 132 8.45 4.88 2.60
C THR A 132 9.92 5.29 2.62
N VAL A 133 10.21 6.57 2.35
CA VAL A 133 11.56 7.13 2.29
C VAL A 133 11.97 7.85 3.57
N THR A 134 11.17 7.78 4.63
CA THR A 134 11.50 8.44 5.89
C THR A 134 12.51 7.64 6.71
N GLU A 135 13.20 8.29 7.63
CA GLU A 135 14.17 7.67 8.54
C GLU A 135 13.52 6.56 9.39
N GLU A 136 12.30 6.77 9.85
CA GLU A 136 11.51 5.89 10.71
C GLU A 136 10.93 4.68 9.96
N CYS A 137 10.92 4.71 8.63
CA CYS A 137 10.49 3.57 7.83
C CYS A 137 11.54 2.45 7.90
N GLY A 138 11.11 1.22 8.20
CA GLY A 138 11.98 0.05 8.35
C GLY A 138 12.67 -0.44 7.07
N LEU A 139 12.38 0.16 5.91
CA LEU A 139 13.05 -0.18 4.66
C LEU A 139 14.55 0.16 4.70
N SER A 140 15.37 -0.66 4.04
CA SER A 140 16.79 -0.34 3.88
C SER A 140 17.01 0.95 3.09
N ASP A 141 18.09 1.68 3.38
CA ASP A 141 18.50 2.87 2.62
C ASP A 141 18.61 2.58 1.12
N LYS A 142 19.08 1.39 0.73
CA LYS A 142 19.11 0.97 -0.68
C LYS A 142 17.73 1.01 -1.33
N ALA A 143 16.70 0.50 -0.65
CA ALA A 143 15.32 0.52 -1.14
C ALA A 143 14.76 1.95 -1.16
N LYS A 144 15.01 2.74 -0.11
CA LYS A 144 14.61 4.16 -0.06
C LYS A 144 15.21 4.97 -1.21
N GLN A 145 16.51 4.77 -1.50
CA GLN A 145 17.18 5.43 -2.61
C GLN A 145 16.66 4.96 -3.98
N ALA A 146 16.25 3.69 -4.11
CA ALA A 146 15.59 3.21 -5.32
C ALA A 146 14.23 3.90 -5.54
N TYR A 147 13.46 4.13 -4.48
CA TYR A 147 12.21 4.91 -4.55
C TYR A 147 12.44 6.37 -4.95
N PHE A 148 13.45 7.04 -4.40
CA PHE A 148 13.79 8.39 -4.83
C PHE A 148 14.23 8.44 -6.30
N ALA A 149 15.07 7.49 -6.73
CA ALA A 149 15.61 7.46 -8.08
C ALA A 149 14.61 7.01 -9.15
N ALA A 150 13.42 6.53 -8.77
CA ALA A 150 12.43 6.02 -9.69
C ALA A 150 12.02 7.05 -10.74
N THR A 151 11.81 6.56 -11.96
CA THR A 151 11.19 7.30 -13.06
C THR A 151 9.78 6.81 -13.31
N GLU A 152 8.95 7.61 -13.97
CA GLU A 152 7.54 7.28 -14.19
C GLU A 152 7.36 5.98 -15.00
N ASP A 153 8.21 5.75 -15.99
CA ASP A 153 8.22 4.54 -16.83
C ASP A 153 8.62 3.26 -16.07
N GLN A 154 9.21 3.39 -14.88
CA GLN A 154 9.56 2.26 -14.01
C GLN A 154 8.42 1.84 -13.09
N VAL A 155 7.35 2.62 -12.97
CA VAL A 155 6.19 2.28 -12.14
C VAL A 155 5.24 1.40 -12.94
N GLU A 156 4.94 0.20 -12.47
CA GLU A 156 4.13 -0.78 -13.20
C GLU A 156 3.01 -1.34 -12.32
N VAL A 157 1.83 -1.53 -12.92
CA VAL A 157 0.79 -2.42 -12.40
C VAL A 157 0.96 -3.77 -13.08
N SER A 158 1.21 -4.82 -12.30
CA SER A 158 1.69 -6.09 -12.81
C SER A 158 0.90 -7.28 -12.24
N PRO A 159 0.68 -8.36 -13.02
CA PRO A 159 0.02 -9.58 -12.56
C PRO A 159 0.97 -10.56 -11.84
N VAL A 160 2.21 -10.14 -11.55
CA VAL A 160 3.24 -11.00 -10.94
C VAL A 160 2.97 -11.38 -9.49
N SER A 161 1.91 -10.87 -8.86
CA SER A 161 1.59 -11.29 -7.49
C SER A 161 1.28 -12.78 -7.41
N ALA A 162 1.81 -13.44 -6.38
CA ALA A 162 1.42 -14.78 -5.99
C ALA A 162 -0.05 -14.88 -5.53
N THR A 163 -0.69 -13.77 -5.20
CA THR A 163 -2.10 -13.74 -4.74
C THR A 163 -3.13 -13.72 -5.88
N GLY A 164 -2.69 -13.48 -7.12
CA GLY A 164 -3.56 -13.27 -8.29
C GLY A 164 -4.11 -11.86 -8.45
N TYR A 165 -4.03 -11.00 -7.43
CA TYR A 165 -4.35 -9.59 -7.56
C TYR A 165 -3.26 -8.83 -8.32
N LEU A 166 -3.65 -7.81 -9.08
CA LEU A 166 -2.70 -6.84 -9.63
C LEU A 166 -1.93 -6.16 -8.50
N ILE A 167 -0.64 -5.93 -8.72
CA ILE A 167 0.25 -5.28 -7.76
C ILE A 167 1.01 -4.15 -8.43
N ARG A 168 1.05 -2.97 -7.80
CA ARG A 168 1.83 -1.82 -8.22
C ARG A 168 3.20 -1.81 -7.54
N LEU A 169 4.25 -1.87 -8.35
CA LEU A 169 5.64 -1.93 -7.91
C LEU A 169 6.58 -1.32 -8.96
N LEU A 170 7.83 -1.12 -8.58
CA LEU A 170 8.88 -0.77 -9.54
C LEU A 170 9.29 -1.99 -10.38
N LYS A 171 9.44 -1.82 -11.70
CA LYS A 171 9.87 -2.86 -12.65
C LYS A 171 11.22 -3.48 -12.32
N ASN A 172 12.08 -2.73 -11.64
CA ASN A 172 13.41 -3.17 -11.20
C ASN A 172 13.41 -3.76 -9.76
N SER A 173 12.24 -4.07 -9.20
CA SER A 173 12.13 -4.75 -7.90
C SER A 173 12.99 -6.03 -7.88
N PRO A 174 13.93 -6.20 -6.94
CA PRO A 174 14.82 -7.37 -6.88
C PRO A 174 14.10 -8.72 -6.77
N ALA A 175 12.84 -8.73 -6.34
CA ALA A 175 12.01 -9.93 -6.28
C ALA A 175 11.60 -10.48 -7.66
N ILE A 176 11.55 -9.63 -8.69
CA ILE A 176 11.20 -10.02 -10.06
C ILE A 176 12.36 -10.83 -10.65
N GLY A 177 12.08 -12.01 -11.21
CA GLY A 177 13.12 -12.90 -11.73
C GLY A 177 13.88 -13.68 -10.66
N SER A 178 13.41 -13.66 -9.40
CA SER A 178 13.96 -14.50 -8.36
C SER A 178 13.84 -15.98 -8.72
N ASN A 179 14.91 -16.76 -8.51
CA ASN A 179 14.93 -18.21 -8.64
C ASN A 179 15.05 -18.94 -7.29
N ILE A 180 14.91 -18.19 -6.19
CA ILE A 180 14.98 -18.74 -4.83
C ILE A 180 13.75 -19.59 -4.56
N LYS A 181 13.97 -20.80 -4.02
CA LYS A 181 12.90 -21.61 -3.42
C LYS A 181 12.68 -21.11 -1.99
N PRO A 182 11.55 -20.47 -1.68
CA PRO A 182 11.27 -20.00 -0.33
C PRO A 182 11.00 -21.18 0.60
N GLN A 183 11.39 -21.01 1.87
CA GLN A 183 10.91 -21.89 2.94
C GLN A 183 9.58 -21.31 3.45
N CYS A 184 8.47 -21.85 2.97
CA CYS A 184 7.13 -21.33 3.31
C CYS A 184 6.68 -21.71 4.72
N GLU A 185 7.13 -22.85 5.25
CA GLU A 185 6.83 -23.35 6.60
C GLU A 185 7.17 -22.35 7.72
N PRO A 186 8.39 -21.74 7.78
CA PRO A 186 8.72 -20.78 8.83
C PRO A 186 8.13 -19.38 8.62
N LEU A 187 7.79 -19.02 7.38
CA LEU A 187 7.37 -17.65 7.05
C LEU A 187 5.85 -17.47 7.13
N GLY A 188 5.09 -18.52 6.87
CA GLY A 188 3.63 -18.49 6.78
C GLY A 188 3.13 -17.56 5.66
N TYR A 189 2.03 -17.95 5.02
CA TYR A 189 1.11 -17.02 4.33
C TYR A 189 1.52 -16.41 2.97
N ASN A 190 1.06 -17.05 1.90
CA ASN A 190 0.25 -16.48 0.82
C ASN A 190 -0.29 -17.69 0.05
N LEU A 191 -1.12 -18.45 0.76
CA LEU A 191 -1.64 -19.71 0.25
C LEU A 191 -2.98 -19.45 -0.41
N ASP A 192 -3.25 -20.18 -1.48
CA ASP A 192 -4.59 -20.27 -2.03
C ASP A 192 -5.53 -20.97 -1.03
N LYS A 193 -6.81 -21.07 -1.40
CA LYS A 193 -7.83 -21.73 -0.59
C LYS A 193 -7.55 -23.21 -0.28
N ASN A 194 -6.62 -23.84 -1.00
CA ASN A 194 -6.23 -25.24 -0.83
C ASN A 194 -4.93 -25.39 -0.03
N GLY A 195 -4.30 -24.28 0.40
CA GLY A 195 -3.03 -24.31 1.09
C GLY A 195 -1.80 -24.31 0.16
N ASN A 196 -1.97 -24.04 -1.14
CA ASN A 196 -0.87 -24.04 -2.12
C ASN A 196 -0.33 -22.63 -2.36
N CYS A 197 0.96 -22.51 -2.66
CA CYS A 197 1.60 -21.23 -2.97
C CYS A 197 1.82 -21.09 -4.49
N PRO A 198 1.15 -20.15 -5.18
CA PRO A 198 1.30 -20.01 -6.63
C PRO A 198 2.72 -19.67 -7.10
N TYR A 199 3.55 -19.08 -6.24
CA TYR A 199 4.97 -18.90 -6.55
C TYR A 199 5.74 -20.22 -6.51
N ILE A 200 5.42 -21.14 -5.59
CA ILE A 200 6.05 -22.47 -5.56
C ILE A 200 5.71 -23.22 -6.85
N ASP A 201 4.45 -23.21 -7.28
CA ASP A 201 4.04 -23.86 -8.53
C ASP A 201 4.79 -23.27 -9.74
N ALA A 202 4.95 -21.95 -9.78
CA ALA A 202 5.73 -21.25 -10.81
C ALA A 202 7.22 -21.61 -10.75
N TRP A 203 7.78 -21.69 -9.54
CA TRP A 203 9.14 -22.14 -9.31
C TRP A 203 9.32 -23.57 -9.78
N GLU A 204 8.45 -24.51 -9.43
CA GLU A 204 8.58 -25.94 -9.79
C GLU A 204 8.51 -26.15 -11.31
N ARG A 205 7.60 -25.44 -11.99
CA ARG A 205 7.49 -25.45 -13.46
C ARG A 205 8.73 -24.87 -14.16
N THR A 206 9.46 -23.98 -13.50
CA THR A 206 10.64 -23.34 -14.09
C THR A 206 11.79 -24.34 -14.23
N GLY A 207 12.40 -24.39 -15.41
CA GLY A 207 13.49 -25.33 -15.70
C GLY A 207 14.81 -25.01 -14.99
N VAL A 208 15.84 -25.75 -15.37
CA VAL A 208 17.24 -25.49 -15.01
C VAL A 208 18.05 -25.17 -16.28
N ASP A 209 19.14 -24.43 -16.13
CA ASP A 209 20.10 -24.21 -17.21
C ASP A 209 21.02 -25.43 -17.42
N ALA A 210 21.93 -25.34 -18.40
CA ALA A 210 22.88 -26.42 -18.72
C ALA A 210 23.81 -26.81 -17.57
N SER A 211 23.97 -25.96 -16.55
CA SER A 211 24.76 -26.24 -15.35
C SER A 211 23.93 -26.83 -14.20
N GLY A 212 22.63 -27.04 -14.41
CA GLY A 212 21.69 -27.51 -13.40
C GLY A 212 21.19 -26.41 -12.46
N LYS A 213 21.50 -25.13 -12.72
CA LYS A 213 21.03 -24.01 -11.90
C LYS A 213 19.59 -23.64 -12.27
N LYS A 214 18.76 -23.38 -11.26
CA LYS A 214 17.36 -22.98 -11.44
C LYS A 214 17.24 -21.68 -12.24
N LEU A 215 16.39 -21.68 -13.27
CA LEU A 215 16.08 -20.50 -14.07
C LEU A 215 15.23 -19.48 -13.27
N PRO A 216 15.25 -18.19 -13.64
CA PRO A 216 14.41 -17.14 -13.06
C PRO A 216 12.90 -17.40 -13.18
N VAL A 217 12.13 -17.13 -12.12
CA VAL A 217 10.66 -17.09 -12.16
C VAL A 217 10.22 -15.68 -12.55
N MET A 218 9.63 -15.52 -13.73
CA MET A 218 9.28 -14.20 -14.29
C MET A 218 7.81 -13.81 -14.09
N ASP A 219 6.91 -14.80 -13.99
CA ASP A 219 5.46 -14.58 -13.94
C ASP A 219 4.90 -14.47 -12.51
N LYS A 220 5.72 -14.79 -11.50
CA LYS A 220 5.36 -14.70 -10.09
C LYS A 220 6.50 -14.22 -9.21
N ILE A 221 6.17 -13.45 -8.17
CA ILE A 221 7.10 -13.04 -7.12
C ILE A 221 6.77 -13.68 -5.76
N CYS A 222 7.80 -14.14 -5.04
CA CYS A 222 7.65 -14.60 -3.67
C CYS A 222 7.63 -13.41 -2.71
N ILE A 223 6.43 -12.86 -2.48
CA ILE A 223 6.24 -11.68 -1.62
C ILE A 223 6.77 -11.95 -0.21
N CYS A 224 6.41 -13.08 0.41
CA CYS A 224 6.71 -13.37 1.81
C CYS A 224 8.21 -13.37 2.11
N TYR A 225 9.00 -14.05 1.26
CA TYR A 225 10.45 -14.10 1.41
C TYR A 225 11.07 -12.73 1.16
N HIS A 226 10.72 -12.09 0.04
CA HIS A 226 11.36 -10.85 -0.39
C HIS A 226 10.96 -9.62 0.43
N PHE A 227 9.80 -9.61 1.08
CA PHE A 227 9.43 -8.57 2.04
C PHE A 227 10.41 -8.50 3.19
N SER A 228 10.77 -9.65 3.79
CA SER A 228 11.76 -9.72 4.88
C SER A 228 13.17 -9.24 4.47
N LYS A 229 13.42 -9.13 3.17
CA LYS A 229 14.70 -8.69 2.58
C LYS A 229 14.65 -7.29 1.97
N HIS A 230 13.50 -6.60 2.04
CA HIS A 230 13.27 -5.32 1.37
C HIS A 230 13.48 -5.36 -0.15
N ASN A 231 13.12 -6.49 -0.78
CA ASN A 231 13.33 -6.77 -2.21
C ASN A 231 12.05 -6.66 -3.05
N VAL A 232 10.88 -6.46 -2.43
CA VAL A 232 9.65 -6.11 -3.15
C VAL A 232 9.43 -4.62 -2.99
N TRP A 233 9.53 -3.87 -4.09
CA TRP A 233 9.45 -2.42 -4.08
C TRP A 233 8.07 -1.95 -4.51
N THR A 234 7.05 -2.26 -3.69
CA THR A 234 5.68 -1.80 -3.91
C THR A 234 5.56 -0.31 -3.63
N CYS A 235 4.79 0.38 -4.47
CA CYS A 235 4.75 1.83 -4.43
C CYS A 235 3.48 2.36 -5.10
N GLY A 236 3.02 3.54 -4.68
CA GLY A 236 1.92 4.26 -5.34
C GLY A 236 2.36 4.85 -6.67
N ALA A 237 1.39 5.29 -7.48
CA ALA A 237 1.63 5.77 -8.85
C ALA A 237 2.67 6.91 -8.91
N TYR A 238 2.68 7.80 -7.90
CA TYR A 238 3.54 8.98 -7.86
C TYR A 238 4.89 8.78 -7.16
N VAL A 239 5.35 7.54 -6.98
CA VAL A 239 6.67 7.28 -6.38
C VAL A 239 7.81 7.98 -7.12
N TYR A 240 7.68 8.15 -8.44
CA TYR A 240 8.69 8.83 -9.26
C TYR A 240 8.86 10.32 -8.91
N ARG A 241 7.91 10.92 -8.17
CA ARG A 241 7.96 12.29 -7.69
C ARG A 241 8.68 12.43 -6.35
N LEU A 242 9.09 11.35 -5.69
CA LEU A 242 9.76 11.42 -4.38
C LEU A 242 11.09 12.17 -4.45
N LYS A 243 11.81 12.12 -5.58
CA LYS A 243 13.02 12.94 -5.80
C LYS A 243 12.74 14.44 -5.67
N ASP A 244 11.52 14.89 -5.94
CA ASP A 244 11.12 16.29 -5.89
C ASP A 244 10.76 16.73 -4.46
N THR A 245 10.73 15.80 -3.50
CA THR A 245 10.41 16.09 -2.09
C THR A 245 11.64 16.24 -1.20
N THR A 246 12.84 16.22 -1.78
CA THR A 246 14.10 16.29 -1.03
C THR A 246 15.23 16.88 -1.88
N HIS A 247 16.42 17.01 -1.31
CA HIS A 247 17.62 17.45 -2.01
C HIS A 247 18.48 16.26 -2.42
N ARG A 248 19.09 16.36 -3.61
CA ARG A 248 20.19 15.48 -4.00
C ARG A 248 21.48 15.94 -3.34
N LEU A 249 22.16 15.02 -2.67
CA LEU A 249 23.43 15.21 -2.00
C LEU A 249 24.60 15.18 -3.00
N PRO A 250 25.78 15.73 -2.65
CA PRO A 250 26.95 15.73 -3.53
C PRO A 250 27.46 14.33 -3.92
N ASP A 251 27.22 13.33 -3.08
CA ASP A 251 27.56 11.93 -3.36
C ASP A 251 26.56 11.24 -4.31
N GLY A 252 25.55 11.98 -4.79
CA GLY A 252 24.54 11.51 -5.72
C GLY A 252 23.31 10.87 -5.08
N ARG A 253 23.32 10.61 -3.77
CA ARG A 253 22.16 10.10 -3.01
C ARG A 253 21.14 11.20 -2.76
N TYR A 254 19.94 10.82 -2.35
CA TYR A 254 18.90 11.73 -1.89
C TYR A 254 18.89 11.79 -0.37
N GLN A 255 18.74 13.01 0.17
CA GLN A 255 18.57 13.24 1.59
C GLN A 255 17.31 12.53 2.09
N LEU A 256 17.43 11.74 3.15
CA LEU A 256 16.28 11.12 3.81
C LEU A 256 15.43 12.19 4.51
N LEU A 257 14.14 11.89 4.68
CA LEU A 257 13.18 12.77 5.35
C LEU A 257 12.86 12.19 6.73
N THR A 258 12.54 13.04 7.70
CA THR A 258 11.83 12.56 8.89
C THR A 258 10.34 12.39 8.56
N ALA A 259 9.66 11.47 9.23
CA ALA A 259 8.21 11.32 9.12
C ALA A 259 7.51 12.62 9.56
N GLU A 260 8.06 13.32 10.56
CA GLU A 260 7.58 14.64 10.98
C GLU A 260 7.61 15.65 9.82
N HIS A 261 8.68 15.70 9.03
CA HIS A 261 8.78 16.61 7.89
C HIS A 261 7.73 16.28 6.83
N VAL A 262 7.58 14.99 6.47
CA VAL A 262 6.56 14.55 5.51
C VAL A 262 5.16 14.91 6.00
N PHE A 263 4.87 14.70 7.29
CA PHE A 263 3.59 15.06 7.92
C PHE A 263 3.33 16.57 7.89
N LYS A 264 4.30 17.40 8.27
CA LYS A 264 4.18 18.87 8.23
C LYS A 264 3.98 19.38 6.80
N ASP A 265 4.61 18.77 5.81
CA ASP A 265 4.39 19.12 4.40
C ASP A 265 2.93 18.88 3.99
N TYR A 266 2.33 17.74 4.38
CA TYR A 266 0.89 17.53 4.16
C TYR A 266 0.02 18.54 4.92
N GLN A 267 0.44 18.96 6.11
CA GLN A 267 -0.35 19.86 6.96
C GLN A 267 -0.32 21.31 6.48
N PHE A 268 0.81 21.78 5.94
CA PHE A 268 1.05 23.22 5.75
C PHE A 268 1.26 23.66 4.30
N SER A 269 1.58 22.75 3.37
CA SER A 269 1.81 23.15 1.97
C SER A 269 0.51 23.37 1.22
N THR A 270 0.49 24.43 0.40
CA THR A 270 -0.66 24.86 -0.42
C THR A 270 -0.32 24.80 -1.90
N ASP A 271 -1.33 24.97 -2.77
CA ASP A 271 -1.17 25.12 -4.22
C ASP A 271 -0.39 23.98 -4.89
N HIS A 272 -0.60 22.75 -4.38
CA HIS A 272 0.10 21.52 -4.75
C HIS A 272 1.63 21.62 -4.68
N GLN A 273 2.16 22.57 -3.91
CA GLN A 273 3.59 22.71 -3.67
C GLN A 273 4.09 21.65 -2.69
N ILE A 274 5.40 21.43 -2.74
CA ILE A 274 6.13 20.55 -1.83
C ILE A 274 7.06 21.41 -0.99
N MET A 275 6.93 21.29 0.34
CA MET A 275 7.89 21.87 1.27
C MET A 275 9.14 20.99 1.32
N LEU A 276 10.26 21.51 0.81
CA LEU A 276 11.55 20.82 0.89
C LEU A 276 12.14 20.88 2.31
N PRO A 277 12.90 19.86 2.75
CA PRO A 277 13.59 19.91 4.03
C PRO A 277 14.73 20.94 3.98
N ALA A 278 15.25 21.32 5.15
CA ALA A 278 16.51 22.05 5.22
C ALA A 278 17.62 21.21 4.58
N ARG A 279 18.50 21.84 3.79
CA ARG A 279 19.65 21.16 3.19
C ARG A 279 20.59 20.69 4.28
N MET A 280 20.96 19.42 4.27
CA MET A 280 22.04 18.93 5.13
C MET A 280 23.34 19.66 4.80
N ALA A 281 24.05 20.10 5.84
CA ALA A 281 25.39 20.66 5.69
C ALA A 281 26.29 19.62 5.01
N THR A 282 27.07 20.06 4.02
CA THR A 282 28.08 19.21 3.39
C THR A 282 29.04 18.73 4.49
N PRO A 283 29.33 17.41 4.60
CA PRO A 283 30.43 17.01 5.45
C PRO A 283 31.68 17.73 4.95
N LYS A 284 32.37 18.48 5.83
CA LYS A 284 33.70 19.00 5.52
C LYS A 284 34.52 17.81 5.02
N ALA A 285 35.14 17.96 3.84
CA ALA A 285 36.11 16.99 3.36
C ALA A 285 37.09 16.69 4.50
N PRO A 286 37.46 15.41 4.74
CA PRO A 286 38.47 15.11 5.74
C PRO A 286 39.71 15.94 5.41
N ALA A 287 40.23 16.65 6.42
CA ALA A 287 41.47 17.40 6.26
C ALA A 287 42.55 16.42 5.76
N ALA A 288 43.24 16.82 4.68
CA ALA A 288 44.26 16.03 4.00
C ALA A 288 45.41 15.63 4.92
#